data_AF-B4IVX0-F1
#
_entry.id   AF-B4IVX0-F1
#
_cell.length_a   1.000
_cell.length_b   1.000
_cell.length_c   1.000
_cell.angle_alpha   90.00
_cell.angle_beta   90.00
_cell.angle_gamma   90.00
#
_symmetry.space_group_name_H-M   'P 1'
#
loop_
_entity.id
_entity.type
_entity.pdbx_description
1 polymer ?
#
loop_
_entity_poly.entity_id
_entity_poly.type
_entity_poly.pdbx_seq_one_letter_code
_entity_poly.pdbx_strand_id
1 'polypeptide(L)'
;MARYLYADHILEAFNVFHRPLHLDEVATYVAEMEAKTVDEVRLAVDNTLTAGWMHGFLATKEGLFTLVCGYWDETQPIGGRKGKHHTAQAMLRSS
;
A
#
# COMPACT_ATOMS: atom_id res chain seq x y z
N MET A 1 3.30 16.13 17.42
CA MET A 1 2.51 15.83 16.20
C MET A 1 2.98 14.48 15.65
N ALA A 2 2.25 13.41 15.96
CA ALA A 2 2.52 12.09 15.38
C ALA A 2 2.06 12.11 13.93
N ARG A 3 2.99 11.94 12.98
CA ARG A 3 2.77 12.33 11.58
C ARG A 3 1.86 11.36 10.80
N TYR A 4 1.54 10.19 11.32
CA TYR A 4 0.63 9.21 10.73
C TYR A 4 -0.03 8.38 11.84
N LEU A 5 -1.06 8.93 12.48
CA LEU A 5 -1.64 8.39 13.72
C LEU A 5 -2.27 6.98 13.56
N TYR A 6 -2.64 6.60 12.33
CA TYR A 6 -3.41 5.38 12.06
C TYR A 6 -2.69 4.41 11.12
N ALA A 7 -1.39 4.59 10.89
CA ALA A 7 -0.65 3.75 9.94
C ALA A 7 -0.75 2.26 10.26
N ASP A 8 -0.61 1.88 11.53
CA ASP A 8 -0.67 0.48 11.96
C ASP A 8 -2.07 -0.13 11.72
N HIS A 9 -3.13 0.54 12.12
CA HIS A 9 -4.51 0.07 11.90
C HIS A 9 -4.90 0.03 10.42
N ILE A 10 -4.37 0.95 9.60
CA ILE A 10 -4.56 0.90 8.15
C ILE A 10 -3.88 -0.32 7.54
N LEU A 11 -2.65 -0.62 7.95
CA LEU A 11 -1.93 -1.82 7.50
C LEU A 11 -2.64 -3.10 7.96
N GLU A 12 -3.14 -3.11 9.19
CA GLU A 12 -3.94 -4.20 9.75
C GLU A 12 -5.20 -4.46 8.91
N ALA A 13 -5.93 -3.41 8.50
CA ALA A 13 -7.09 -3.54 7.63
C ALA A 13 -6.75 -4.28 6.32
N PHE A 14 -5.71 -3.84 5.62
CA PHE A 14 -5.26 -4.53 4.40
C PHE A 14 -4.81 -5.97 4.68
N ASN A 15 -4.23 -6.22 5.85
CA ASN A 15 -3.80 -7.54 6.27
C ASN A 15 -4.95 -8.47 6.68
N VAL A 16 -6.10 -7.94 7.12
CA VAL A 16 -7.28 -8.74 7.47
C VAL A 16 -8.11 -9.07 6.23
N PHE A 17 -8.29 -8.11 5.33
CA PHE A 17 -9.19 -8.26 4.20
C PHE A 17 -8.55 -8.92 2.97
N HIS A 18 -7.21 -8.91 2.85
CA HIS A 18 -6.46 -9.50 1.74
C HIS A 18 -6.95 -9.07 0.33
N ARG A 19 -7.52 -7.88 0.21
CA ARG A 19 -8.10 -7.35 -1.03
C ARG A 19 -7.90 -5.85 -1.14
N PRO A 20 -8.10 -5.28 -2.34
CA PRO A 20 -8.22 -3.83 -2.48
C PRO A 20 -9.40 -3.29 -1.65
N LEU A 21 -9.20 -2.15 -0.99
CA LEU A 21 -10.19 -1.52 -0.11
C LEU A 21 -10.48 -0.09 -0.55
N HIS A 22 -11.73 0.33 -0.40
CA HIS A 22 -12.11 1.73 -0.52
C HIS A 22 -11.74 2.53 0.72
N LEU A 23 -11.60 3.85 0.55
CA LEU A 23 -11.36 4.78 1.66
C LEU A 23 -12.38 4.58 2.79
N ASP A 24 -13.66 4.45 2.45
CA ASP A 24 -14.74 4.28 3.43
C ASP A 24 -14.59 2.97 4.24
N GLU A 25 -14.14 1.89 3.61
CA GLU A 25 -13.92 0.60 4.28
C GLU A 25 -12.75 0.70 5.26
N VAL A 26 -11.64 1.33 4.84
CA VAL A 26 -10.48 1.55 5.70
C VAL A 26 -10.84 2.50 6.86
N ALA A 27 -11.57 3.57 6.58
CA ALA A 27 -11.99 4.54 7.59
C ALA A 27 -12.96 3.91 8.61
N THR A 28 -13.88 3.06 8.16
CA THR A 28 -14.79 2.31 9.04
C THR A 28 -14.02 1.38 9.96
N TYR A 29 -13.07 0.61 9.42
CA TYR A 29 -12.23 -0.29 10.22
C TYR A 29 -11.42 0.47 11.28
N VAL A 30 -10.76 1.57 10.89
CA VAL A 30 -9.98 2.39 11.82
C VAL A 30 -10.87 3.03 12.89
N ALA A 31 -12.07 3.48 12.53
CA ALA A 31 -13.04 4.05 13.46
C ALA A 31 -13.46 3.02 14.53
N GLU A 32 -13.72 1.78 14.12
CA GLU A 32 -14.05 0.67 15.02
C GLU A 32 -12.90 0.35 15.99
N MET A 33 -11.66 0.27 15.48
CA MET A 33 -10.48 -0.03 16.30
C MET A 33 -10.16 1.07 17.31
N GLU A 34 -10.43 2.32 16.97
CA GLU A 34 -10.15 3.49 17.81
C GLU A 34 -11.35 3.91 18.69
N ALA A 35 -12.49 3.22 18.58
CA ALA A 35 -13.75 3.60 19.21
C ALA A 35 -14.15 5.06 18.93
N LYS A 36 -13.93 5.52 17.69
CA LYS A 36 -14.24 6.86 17.19
C LYS A 36 -15.30 6.81 16.10
N THR A 37 -15.82 7.96 15.71
CA THR A 37 -16.71 8.06 14.55
C THR A 37 -15.90 8.07 13.25
N VAL A 38 -16.50 7.61 12.15
CA VAL A 38 -15.86 7.61 10.83
C VAL A 38 -15.45 9.03 10.43
N ASP A 39 -16.29 10.02 10.68
CA ASP A 39 -16.01 11.42 10.32
C ASP A 39 -14.76 11.98 11.02
N GLU A 40 -14.50 11.58 12.27
CA GLU A 40 -13.32 12.00 13.03
C GLU A 40 -12.01 11.43 12.46
N VAL A 41 -12.04 10.21 11.94
CA VAL A 41 -10.83 9.52 11.44
C VAL A 41 -10.65 9.68 9.93
N ARG A 42 -11.72 9.96 9.17
CA ARG A 42 -11.73 9.97 7.70
C ARG A 42 -10.60 10.81 7.10
N LEU A 43 -10.45 12.05 7.55
CA LEU A 43 -9.43 12.96 7.03
C LEU A 43 -8.00 12.46 7.31
N ALA A 44 -7.78 11.91 8.50
CA ALA A 44 -6.47 11.39 8.89
C ALA A 44 -6.13 10.11 8.12
N VAL A 45 -7.12 9.24 7.90
CA VAL A 45 -6.99 8.01 7.09
C VAL A 45 -6.68 8.37 5.65
N ASP A 46 -7.43 9.30 5.05
CA ASP A 46 -7.22 9.75 3.67
C ASP A 46 -5.81 10.33 3.45
N ASN A 47 -5.36 11.21 4.36
CA ASN A 47 -4.01 11.76 4.32
C ASN A 47 -2.93 10.67 4.43
N THR A 48 -3.17 9.65 5.25
CA THR A 48 -2.22 8.55 5.46
C THR A 48 -2.18 7.61 4.26
N LEU A 49 -3.32 7.28 3.66
CA LEU A 49 -3.41 6.50 2.42
C LEU A 49 -2.76 7.24 1.25
N THR A 50 -3.01 8.54 1.14
CA THR A 50 -2.38 9.40 0.13
C THR A 50 -0.86 9.43 0.30
N ALA A 51 -0.36 9.58 1.53
CA ALA A 51 1.07 9.50 1.81
C ALA A 51 1.64 8.12 1.44
N GLY A 52 0.97 7.03 1.82
CA GLY A 52 1.37 5.66 1.48
C GLY A 52 1.45 5.43 -0.04
N TRP A 53 0.51 6.02 -0.80
CA TRP A 53 0.54 5.98 -2.26
C TRP A 53 1.69 6.81 -2.84
N MET A 54 1.89 8.05 -2.38
CA MET A 54 2.98 8.92 -2.83
C MET A 54 4.37 8.31 -2.57
N HIS A 55 4.52 7.58 -1.46
CA HIS A 55 5.76 6.88 -1.13
C HIS A 55 5.90 5.50 -1.81
N GLY A 56 4.87 5.04 -2.52
CA GLY A 56 4.87 3.78 -3.28
C GLY A 56 4.66 2.52 -2.44
N PHE A 57 4.12 2.65 -1.23
CA PHE A 57 3.67 1.52 -0.39
C PHE A 57 2.28 1.03 -0.78
N LEU A 58 1.44 1.95 -1.27
CA LEU A 58 0.11 1.66 -1.77
C LEU A 58 0.06 1.90 -3.28
N ALA A 59 -0.74 1.11 -3.97
CA ALA A 59 -1.21 1.38 -5.32
C ALA A 59 -2.67 1.83 -5.22
N THR A 60 -3.06 2.73 -6.11
CA THR A 60 -4.46 3.11 -6.27
C THR A 60 -4.94 2.77 -7.67
N LYS A 61 -6.11 2.14 -7.76
CA LYS A 61 -6.77 1.82 -9.03
C LYS A 61 -8.27 2.01 -8.83
N GLU A 62 -8.89 2.87 -9.64
CA GLU A 62 -10.35 3.08 -9.65
C GLU A 62 -10.94 3.44 -8.25
N GLY A 63 -10.18 4.18 -7.44
CA GLY A 63 -10.61 4.56 -6.08
C GLY A 63 -10.50 3.45 -5.03
N LEU A 64 -9.86 2.33 -5.38
CA LEU A 64 -9.43 1.29 -4.45
C LEU A 64 -7.94 1.47 -4.12
N PHE A 65 -7.59 1.24 -2.86
CA PHE A 65 -6.22 1.19 -2.39
C PHE A 65 -5.79 -0.27 -2.25
N THR A 66 -4.55 -0.57 -2.61
CA THR A 66 -3.97 -1.91 -2.51
C THR A 66 -2.56 -1.81 -1.95
N LEU A 67 -2.22 -2.67 -1.01
CA LEU A 67 -0.86 -2.75 -0.46
C LEU A 67 0.10 -3.37 -1.49
N VAL A 68 1.18 -2.65 -1.81
CA VAL A 68 2.21 -3.08 -2.79
C VAL A 68 3.23 -4.04 -2.15
N CYS A 69 3.16 -4.24 -0.83
CA CYS A 69 3.99 -5.22 -0.16
C CYS A 69 3.60 -6.62 -0.63
N GLY A 70 4.55 -7.35 -1.23
CA GLY A 70 4.40 -8.74 -1.71
C GLY A 70 4.17 -9.78 -0.59
N TYR A 71 3.51 -9.39 0.49
CA TYR A 71 3.16 -10.25 1.61
C TYR A 71 1.96 -11.17 1.30
N TRP A 72 1.19 -10.84 0.25
CA TRP A 72 0.03 -11.62 -0.19
C TRP A 72 0.31 -12.60 -1.32
N ASP A 73 1.50 -12.53 -1.91
CA ASP A 73 1.76 -13.21 -3.16
C ASP A 73 2.72 -14.39 -2.97
N GLU A 74 2.17 -15.53 -2.53
CA GLU A 74 2.87 -16.80 -2.66
C GLU A 74 2.89 -17.31 -4.13
N THR A 75 2.29 -16.60 -5.12
CA THR A 75 2.13 -17.13 -6.49
C THR A 75 2.33 -16.19 -7.68
N GLN A 76 2.78 -14.94 -7.53
CA GLN A 76 3.04 -14.04 -8.66
C GLN A 76 4.31 -13.22 -8.47
N PRO A 77 5.24 -13.30 -9.42
CA PRO A 77 6.40 -12.42 -9.46
C PRO A 77 5.91 -11.01 -9.75
N ILE A 78 6.35 -10.05 -8.95
CA ILE A 78 6.11 -8.61 -9.09
C ILE A 78 6.51 -8.15 -10.49
N GLY A 79 5.56 -8.20 -11.43
CA GLY A 79 5.65 -7.60 -12.73
C GLY A 79 5.27 -6.13 -12.61
N GLY A 80 6.24 -5.24 -12.36
CA GLY A 80 5.95 -3.82 -12.48
C GLY A 80 6.84 -2.78 -11.81
N ARG A 81 8.16 -3.01 -11.67
CA ARG A 81 9.10 -1.87 -11.72
C ARG A 81 10.18 -2.18 -12.75
N LYS A 82 10.16 -1.42 -13.85
CA LYS A 82 11.28 -1.26 -14.79
C LYS A 82 12.48 -0.67 -14.05
N GLY A 83 13.16 -1.50 -13.26
CA GLY A 83 14.56 -1.30 -12.94
C GLY A 83 15.34 -1.75 -14.15
N LYS A 84 15.94 -0.82 -14.90
CA LYS A 84 16.95 -1.12 -15.90
C LYS A 84 18.14 -1.77 -15.19
N HIS A 85 18.10 -3.07 -14.97
CA HIS A 85 19.33 -3.85 -14.82
C HIS A 85 19.99 -3.83 -16.19
N HIS A 86 20.96 -2.94 -16.37
CA HIS A 86 21.98 -3.10 -17.38
C HIS A 86 22.64 -4.45 -17.09
N THR A 87 22.17 -5.52 -17.74
CA THR A 87 22.96 -6.71 -17.94
C THR A 87 24.16 -6.24 -18.78
N ALA A 88 25.28 -6.03 -18.11
CA ALA A 88 26.57 -5.97 -18.77
C ALA A 88 26.77 -7.33 -19.44
N GLN A 89 26.32 -7.41 -20.69
CA GLN A 89 26.65 -8.47 -21.61
C GLN A 89 28.17 -8.37 -21.81
N ALA A 90 28.93 -9.09 -20.99
CA ALA A 90 30.34 -9.32 -21.22
C ALA A 90 30.46 -10.17 -22.50
N MET A 91 30.44 -9.48 -23.64
CA MET A 91 30.90 -10.01 -24.91
C MET A 91 32.41 -10.23 -24.78
N LEU A 92 32.83 -11.41 -24.35
CA LEU A 92 34.19 -11.87 -24.62
C LEU A 92 34.15 -12.69 -25.91
N ARG A 93 34.39 -11.96 -26.99
CA ARG A 93 34.88 -12.47 -28.27
C ARG A 93 36.25 -13.14 -28.05
N SER A 94 36.34 -14.36 -28.56
CA SER A 94 37.47 -15.01 -29.27
C SER A 94 38.90 -14.51 -29.03
N SER A 95 39.79 -15.43 -28.63
CA SER A 95 41.02 -15.79 -29.36
C SER A 95 41.47 -17.19 -28.96
#